data_AF-A0A8S9US97-F1
#
_entry.id   AF-A0A8S9US97-F1
#
_cell.length_a   1.000
_cell.length_b   1.000
_cell.length_c   1.000
_cell.angle_alpha   90.00
_cell.angle_beta   90.00
_cell.angle_gamma   90.00
#
_symmetry.space_group_name_H-M   'P 1'
#
loop_
_entity.id
_entity.type
_entity.pdbx_description
1 polymer ?
#
loop_
_entity_poly.entity_id
_entity_poly.type
_entity_poly.pdbx_seq_one_letter_code
_entity_poly.pdbx_strand_id
1 'polypeptide(L)'
;MSDSMTIPAPKKRRTRYCFRPGDDLLLLRAVLDDPDVFSPARGRRTNAWEDIRTLLHREGIRATTHGLRCRVQRLTDMFQKEITQGKQPAGTCVYDRNSVCVMTIK
;
A
#
# COMPACT_ATOMS: atom_id res chain seq x y z
N MET A 1 24.62 -35.09 38.65
CA MET A 1 24.61 -33.97 37.69
C MET A 1 23.29 -34.03 36.98
N SER A 2 22.33 -33.17 37.34
CA SER A 2 20.98 -33.20 36.77
C SER A 2 20.78 -31.91 35.99
N ASP A 3 20.79 -32.03 34.67
CA ASP A 3 20.47 -30.95 33.74
C ASP A 3 18.99 -30.57 33.88
N SER A 4 18.75 -29.33 34.33
CA SER A 4 17.42 -28.77 34.42
C SER A 4 16.99 -28.28 33.03
N MET A 5 16.12 -29.05 32.36
CA MET A 5 15.50 -28.64 31.10
C MET A 5 14.61 -27.40 31.34
N THR A 6 15.14 -26.23 31.00
CA THR A 6 14.38 -24.99 30.97
C THR A 6 13.56 -24.95 29.68
N ILE A 7 12.24 -25.12 29.78
CA ILE A 7 11.33 -24.94 28.64
C ILE A 7 11.19 -23.43 28.36
N PRO A 8 11.60 -22.92 27.20
CA PRO A 8 11.50 -21.50 26.90
C PRO A 8 10.03 -21.07 26.78
N ALA A 9 9.66 -20.01 27.48
CA ALA A 9 8.31 -19.46 27.46
C ALA A 9 7.86 -19.10 26.02
N PRO A 10 6.58 -19.33 25.67
CA PRO A 10 6.07 -19.06 24.34
C PRO A 10 6.19 -17.57 23.98
N LYS A 11 6.95 -17.27 22.93
CA LYS A 11 7.15 -15.90 22.44
C LYS A 11 5.81 -15.34 21.95
N LYS A 12 5.33 -14.23 22.54
CA LYS A 12 4.16 -13.49 22.04
C LYS A 12 4.40 -13.10 20.59
N ARG A 13 3.63 -13.68 19.67
CA ARG A 13 3.67 -13.33 18.25
C ARG A 13 3.19 -11.87 18.12
N ARG A 14 4.02 -11.01 17.54
CA ARG A 14 3.63 -9.62 17.22
C ARG A 14 2.40 -9.65 16.31
N THR A 15 1.32 -9.05 16.76
CA THR A 15 0.10 -8.86 15.96
C THR A 15 0.45 -7.99 14.76
N ARG A 16 0.19 -8.50 13.55
CA ARG A 16 0.35 -7.72 12.31
C ARG A 16 -0.82 -6.75 12.21
N TYR A 17 -0.56 -5.54 11.73
CA TYR A 17 -1.63 -4.59 11.43
C TYR A 17 -2.58 -5.18 10.38
N CYS A 18 -3.89 -5.03 10.60
CA CYS A 18 -4.92 -5.48 9.68
C CYS A 18 -5.45 -4.27 8.91
N PHE A 19 -5.26 -4.26 7.59
CA PHE A 19 -5.72 -3.16 6.73
C PHE A 19 -7.24 -3.20 6.58
N ARG A 20 -7.86 -2.03 6.74
CA ARG A 20 -9.28 -1.76 6.52
C ARG A 20 -9.47 -1.17 5.12
N PRO A 21 -10.67 -1.25 4.52
CA PRO A 21 -10.93 -0.69 3.19
C PRO A 21 -10.60 0.80 3.05
N GLY A 22 -10.78 1.60 4.11
CA GLY A 22 -10.43 3.03 4.11
C GLY A 22 -8.91 3.32 4.16
N ASP A 23 -8.12 2.37 4.66
CA ASP A 23 -6.67 2.55 4.79
C ASP A 23 -5.98 2.53 3.42
N ASP A 24 -6.56 1.81 2.46
CA ASP A 24 -6.02 1.71 1.09
C ASP A 24 -6.02 3.06 0.39
N LEU A 25 -7.07 3.87 0.59
CA LEU A 25 -7.17 5.22 0.02
C LEU A 25 -6.09 6.16 0.59
N LEU A 26 -5.91 6.13 1.91
CA LEU A 26 -4.88 6.94 2.58
C LEU A 26 -3.47 6.51 2.17
N LEU A 27 -3.23 5.20 2.07
CA LEU A 27 -1.97 4.64 1.61
C LEU A 27 -1.66 5.03 0.15
N LEU A 28 -2.62 4.84 -0.76
CA LEU A 28 -2.44 5.19 -2.17
C LEU A 28 -2.20 6.69 -2.35
N ARG A 29 -2.96 7.53 -1.65
CA ARG A 29 -2.76 8.99 -1.67
C ARG A 29 -1.35 9.36 -1.21
N ALA A 30 -0.92 8.86 -0.05
CA ALA A 30 0.41 9.16 0.47
C ALA A 30 1.55 8.69 -0.45
N VAL A 31 1.38 7.55 -1.13
CA VAL A 31 2.36 7.01 -2.09
C VAL A 31 2.41 7.83 -3.39
N LEU A 32 1.26 8.31 -3.87
CA LEU A 32 1.19 9.10 -5.10
C LEU A 32 1.62 10.56 -4.88
N ASP A 33 1.44 11.09 -3.66
CA ASP A 33 1.86 12.45 -3.29
C ASP A 33 3.40 12.58 -3.14
N ASP A 34 4.12 11.46 -2.95
CA ASP A 34 5.59 11.43 -2.80
C ASP A 34 6.29 10.78 -4.01
N PRO A 35 6.87 11.57 -4.94
CA PRO A 35 7.54 11.03 -6.12
C PRO A 35 8.83 10.26 -5.79
N ASP A 36 9.46 10.49 -4.63
CA ASP A 36 10.71 9.82 -4.26
C ASP A 36 10.49 8.33 -3.95
N VAL A 37 9.24 7.89 -3.75
CA VAL A 37 8.86 6.47 -3.65
C VAL A 37 9.27 5.66 -4.88
N PHE A 38 9.24 6.29 -6.05
CA PHE A 38 9.59 5.69 -7.34
C PHE A 38 11.01 6.05 -7.80
N SER A 39 11.77 6.77 -6.97
CA SER A 39 13.12 7.21 -7.31
C SER A 39 14.04 6.03 -7.66
N PRO A 40 14.92 6.13 -8.67
CA PRO A 40 15.91 5.08 -8.92
C PRO A 40 16.88 4.93 -7.72
N ALA A 41 17.13 6.02 -6.99
CA ALA A 41 18.04 6.04 -5.84
C ALA A 41 17.44 5.30 -4.63
N ARG A 42 18.10 4.22 -4.20
CA ARG A 42 17.67 3.40 -3.05
C ARG A 42 17.52 4.20 -1.75
N GLY A 43 18.41 5.16 -1.51
CA GLY A 43 18.37 6.02 -0.32
C GLY A 43 17.11 6.87 -0.26
N ARG A 44 16.80 7.59 -1.35
CA ARG A 44 15.60 8.41 -1.48
C ARG A 44 14.32 7.59 -1.29
N ARG A 45 14.21 6.45 -1.97
CA ARG A 45 13.09 5.53 -1.78
C ARG A 45 12.93 5.08 -0.33
N THR A 46 14.03 4.74 0.33
CA THR A 46 13.97 4.26 1.71
C THR A 46 13.44 5.34 2.64
N ASN A 47 13.91 6.57 2.47
CA ASN A 47 13.45 7.72 3.26
C ASN A 47 11.97 8.02 2.99
N ALA A 48 11.56 8.15 1.73
CA ALA A 48 10.17 8.37 1.33
C ALA A 48 9.21 7.35 1.97
N TRP A 49 9.58 6.07 1.96
CA TRP A 49 8.78 5.01 2.58
C TRP A 49 8.69 5.11 4.12
N GLU A 50 9.73 5.59 4.80
CA GLU A 50 9.67 5.85 6.25
C GLU A 50 8.87 7.13 6.57
N ASP A 51 8.93 8.14 5.71
CA ASP A 51 8.14 9.37 5.84
C ASP A 51 6.64 9.06 5.67
N ILE A 52 6.27 8.30 4.63
CA ILE A 52 4.91 7.78 4.42
C ILE A 52 4.46 6.96 5.62
N ARG A 53 5.31 6.07 6.14
CA ARG A 53 4.95 5.29 7.34
C ARG A 53 4.66 6.20 8.53
N THR A 54 5.49 7.22 8.75
CA THR A 54 5.31 8.18 9.83
C THR A 54 4.01 8.97 9.67
N LEU A 55 3.69 9.39 8.45
CA LEU A 55 2.42 10.05 8.13
C LEU A 55 1.22 9.15 8.44
N LEU A 56 1.22 7.92 7.92
CA LEU A 56 0.13 6.96 8.11
C LEU A 56 -0.03 6.52 9.57
N HIS A 57 1.05 6.51 10.36
CA HIS A 57 0.97 6.24 11.80
C HIS A 57 0.17 7.32 12.54
N ARG A 58 0.24 8.58 12.10
CA ARG A 58 -0.56 9.68 12.65
C ARG A 58 -2.04 9.52 12.31
N GLU A 59 -2.34 8.94 11.15
CA GLU A 59 -3.70 8.56 10.72
C GLU A 59 -4.21 7.25 11.35
N GLY A 60 -3.43 6.62 12.25
CA GLY A 60 -3.82 5.39 12.94
C GLY A 60 -3.47 4.08 12.23
N ILE A 61 -2.83 4.14 11.06
CA ILE A 61 -2.37 2.98 10.29
C ILE A 61 -1.00 2.55 10.80
N ARG A 62 -0.97 1.65 11.79
CA ARG A 62 0.25 1.20 12.48
C ARG A 62 0.99 0.06 11.76
N ALA A 63 0.97 0.05 10.44
CA ALA A 63 1.67 -0.96 9.63
C ALA A 63 3.19 -0.72 9.60
N THR A 64 3.95 -1.78 9.29
CA THR A 64 5.38 -1.68 9.00
C THR A 64 5.59 -1.22 7.56
N THR A 65 6.74 -0.62 7.26
CA THR A 65 7.12 -0.19 5.90
C THR A 65 7.01 -1.33 4.88
N HIS A 66 7.46 -2.53 5.26
CA HIS A 66 7.31 -3.72 4.44
C HIS A 66 5.83 -4.10 4.23
N GLY A 67 5.00 -4.00 5.27
CA GLY A 67 3.56 -4.25 5.17
C GLY A 67 2.84 -3.28 4.22
N LEU A 68 3.19 -2.00 4.27
CA LEU A 68 2.67 -0.98 3.36
C LEU A 68 3.04 -1.31 1.90
N ARG A 69 4.31 -1.60 1.63
CA ARG A 69 4.79 -2.01 0.29
C ARG A 69 4.04 -3.24 -0.25
N CYS A 70 3.92 -4.28 0.57
CA CYS A 70 3.18 -5.49 0.19
C CYS A 70 1.69 -5.24 0.00
N ARG A 71 1.11 -4.22 0.64
CA ARG A 71 -0.29 -3.85 0.46
C ARG A 71 -0.48 -3.13 -0.88
N VAL A 72 0.38 -2.15 -1.20
CA VAL A 72 0.38 -1.48 -2.51
C VAL A 72 0.53 -2.48 -3.64
N GLN A 73 1.51 -3.39 -3.55
CA GLN A 73 1.70 -4.42 -4.58
C GLN A 73 0.41 -5.22 -4.83
N ARG A 74 -0.28 -5.66 -3.77
CA ARG A 74 -1.53 -6.41 -3.90
C ARG A 74 -2.65 -5.60 -4.53
N LEU A 75 -2.75 -4.30 -4.23
CA LEU A 75 -3.72 -3.41 -4.86
C LEU A 75 -3.43 -3.27 -6.36
N THR A 76 -2.16 -3.07 -6.73
CA THR A 76 -1.74 -3.01 -8.13
C THR A 76 -2.02 -4.32 -8.86
N ASP A 77 -1.72 -5.47 -8.26
CA ASP A 77 -1.96 -6.79 -8.86
C ASP A 77 -3.47 -7.04 -9.09
N MET A 78 -4.30 -6.65 -8.11
CA MET A 78 -5.76 -6.72 -8.24
C MET A 78 -6.26 -5.83 -9.38
N PHE A 79 -5.79 -4.58 -9.42
CA PHE A 79 -6.18 -3.63 -10.46
C PHE A 79 -5.75 -4.10 -11.86
N GLN A 80 -4.51 -4.59 -11.99
CA GLN A 80 -4.01 -5.15 -13.24
C GLN A 80 -4.82 -6.36 -13.69
N LYS A 81 -5.23 -7.22 -12.76
CA LYS A 81 -6.09 -8.37 -13.06
C LYS A 81 -7.47 -7.94 -13.54
N GLU A 82 -8.06 -6.91 -12.93
CA GLU A 82 -9.34 -6.36 -13.37
C GLU A 82 -9.27 -5.79 -14.79
N ILE A 83 -8.20 -5.02 -15.10
CA ILE A 83 -7.94 -4.51 -16.44
C ILE A 83 -7.83 -5.66 -17.45
N THR A 84 -7.03 -6.68 -17.16
CA THR A 84 -6.82 -7.82 -18.07
C THR A 84 -8.10 -8.63 -18.28
N GLN A 85 -9.03 -8.62 -17.33
CA GLN A 85 -10.33 -9.28 -17.44
C GLN A 85 -11.37 -8.45 -18.22
N GLY A 86 -11.00 -7.28 -18.75
CA GLY A 86 -11.91 -6.40 -19.45
C GLY A 86 -12.96 -5.75 -18.55
N LYS A 87 -12.85 -5.92 -17.22
CA LYS A 87 -13.62 -5.12 -16.28
C LYS A 87 -13.00 -3.73 -16.28
N GLN A 88 -13.70 -2.78 -16.88
CA GLN A 88 -13.43 -1.38 -16.61
C GLN A 88 -13.52 -1.21 -15.08
N PRO A 89 -12.50 -0.63 -14.43
CA PRO A 89 -12.59 -0.33 -13.00
C PRO A 89 -13.85 0.52 -12.83
N ALA A 90 -14.80 0.03 -12.03
CA ALA A 90 -16.11 0.65 -11.88
C ALA A 90 -15.90 2.15 -11.61
N GLY A 91 -16.28 2.97 -12.58
CA GLY A 91 -15.96 4.39 -12.61
C GLY A 91 -16.41 5.06 -11.31
N THR A 92 -15.46 5.63 -10.59
CA THR A 92 -15.75 6.74 -9.68
C THR A 92 -15.53 8.02 -10.47
N CYS A 93 -16.68 8.61 -10.82
CA CYS A 93 -16.92 10.02 -11.13
C CYS A 93 -15.81 10.78 -11.87
N VAL A 94 -16.01 10.92 -13.18
CA VAL A 94 -15.54 12.07 -13.95
C VAL A 94 -15.94 13.35 -13.21
N TYR A 95 -14.95 14.14 -12.77
CA TYR A 95 -15.18 15.57 -12.58
C TYR A 95 -15.43 16.15 -13.97
N ASP A 96 -16.70 16.30 -14.31
CA ASP A 96 -17.12 17.08 -15.47
C ASP A 96 -16.94 18.56 -15.14
N ARG A 97 -15.88 19.13 -15.71
CA ARG A 97 -15.88 20.53 -16.16
C ARG A 97 -15.14 20.57 -17.47
N ASN A 98 -15.88 20.32 -18.54
CA ASN A 98 -15.52 20.51 -19.94
C ASN A 98 -14.66 19.42 -20.59
N SER A 99 -15.37 18.60 -21.37
CA SER A 99 -15.21 18.60 -22.84
C SER A 99 -14.09 17.73 -23.45
N VAL A 100 -14.53 16.55 -23.92
CA VAL A 100 -14.23 15.86 -25.19
C VAL A 100 -12.80 15.35 -25.46
N CYS A 101 -12.68 14.02 -25.56
CA CYS A 101 -11.80 13.41 -26.56
C CYS A 101 -12.53 12.25 -27.24
N VAL A 102 -13.14 12.55 -28.39
CA VAL A 102 -13.61 11.55 -29.35
C VAL A 102 -12.38 10.99 -30.03
N MET A 103 -12.19 9.67 -30.04
CA MET A 103 -11.60 8.98 -31.20
C MET A 103 -12.12 7.55 -31.28
N THR A 104 -13.16 7.39 -32.08
CA THR A 104 -13.48 6.14 -32.79
C THR A 104 -12.70 6.19 -34.10
N ILE A 105 -11.86 5.20 -34.43
CA ILE A 105 -11.48 4.93 -35.83
C ILE A 105 -11.39 3.41 -36.06
N LYS A 106 -12.27 2.98 -36.96
CA LYS A 106 -12.44 1.75 -37.76
C LYS A 106 -11.61 0.50 -37.47
#